data_AF-A0A2G9RX12-F1
#
_entry.id   AF-A0A2G9RX12-F1
#
_cell.length_a   1.000
_cell.length_b   1.000
_cell.length_c   1.000
_cell.angle_alpha   90.00
_cell.angle_beta   90.00
_cell.angle_gamma   90.00
#
_symmetry.space_group_name_H-M   'P 1'
#
loop_
_entity.id
_entity.type
_entity.pdbx_description
1 polymer ?
#
loop_
_entity_poly.entity_id
_entity_poly.type
_entity_poly.pdbx_seq_one_letter_code
_entity_poly.pdbx_strand_id
1 'polypeptide(L)'
;MAETTRQFLMSDKPLHLEASLDKEIYYHGEPINVNVHVTNNTNKTVKKVKISVRQYADICLFNTAQYKCPVAVEEADSDVVAPSSTFCKVYTLTPFLANNREKRGLALDGKLKHEDTNLASSTLLRDGANKEILGIIVSYKVKVKLVVSRGG
;
A
#
# COMPACT_ATOMS: atom_id res chain seq x y z
N MET A 1 -1.22 10.84 6.85
CA MET A 1 -2.16 11.23 5.77
C MET A 1 -1.38 11.37 4.48
N ALA A 2 -1.96 10.98 3.34
CA ALA A 2 -1.37 11.19 2.03
C ALA A 2 -2.47 11.68 1.07
N GLU A 3 -2.16 12.69 0.27
CA GLU A 3 -3.08 13.25 -0.70
C GLU A 3 -2.43 13.36 -2.08
N THR A 4 -3.22 13.30 -3.13
CA THR A 4 -2.76 13.54 -4.49
C THR A 4 -3.88 14.08 -5.36
N THR A 5 -3.51 14.96 -6.28
CA THR A 5 -4.41 15.56 -7.25
C THR A 5 -3.97 15.17 -8.65
N ARG A 6 -4.90 14.72 -9.48
CA ARG A 6 -4.63 14.36 -10.88
C ARG A 6 -5.53 15.11 -11.82
N GLN A 7 -4.94 15.80 -12.79
CA GLN A 7 -5.63 16.32 -13.97
C GLN A 7 -5.46 15.35 -15.14
N PHE A 8 -6.48 15.25 -15.98
CA PHE A 8 -6.49 14.39 -17.15
C PHE A 8 -6.55 15.22 -18.43
N LEU A 9 -5.89 14.77 -19.49
CA LEU A 9 -6.08 15.33 -20.82
C LEU A 9 -7.59 15.24 -21.18
N MET A 10 -8.18 16.34 -21.65
CA MET A 10 -9.62 16.49 -21.95
C MET A 10 -10.56 16.51 -20.71
N SER A 11 -10.06 16.88 -19.54
CA SER A 11 -10.89 17.27 -18.40
C SER A 11 -10.28 18.50 -17.72
N ASP A 12 -11.03 19.61 -17.70
CA ASP A 12 -10.55 20.88 -17.15
C ASP A 12 -10.54 20.90 -15.62
N LYS A 13 -11.17 19.89 -15.00
CA LYS A 13 -11.31 19.76 -13.55
C LYS A 13 -10.46 18.59 -13.01
N PRO A 14 -9.96 18.69 -11.77
CA PRO A 14 -9.11 17.66 -11.16
C PRO A 14 -9.88 16.51 -10.49
N LEU A 15 -9.20 15.38 -10.31
CA LEU A 15 -9.55 14.30 -9.39
C LEU A 15 -8.65 14.38 -8.16
N HIS A 16 -9.23 14.56 -6.98
CA HIS A 16 -8.50 14.54 -5.72
C HIS A 16 -8.71 13.20 -5.01
N LEU A 17 -7.61 12.65 -4.48
CA LEU A 17 -7.58 11.44 -3.68
C LEU A 17 -6.84 11.75 -2.38
N GLU A 18 -7.49 11.48 -1.28
CA GLU A 18 -6.92 11.52 0.06
C GLU A 18 -7.02 10.13 0.69
N ALA A 19 -5.96 9.73 1.38
CA ALA A 19 -5.93 8.49 2.13
C ALA A 19 -5.27 8.70 3.50
N SER A 20 -5.86 8.13 4.54
CA SER A 20 -5.32 8.15 5.90
C SER A 20 -5.40 6.78 6.55
N LEU A 21 -4.51 6.58 7.52
CA LEU A 21 -4.47 5.41 8.38
C LEU A 21 -4.89 5.85 9.78
N ASP A 22 -5.48 4.93 10.54
CA ASP A 22 -5.86 5.16 11.93
C ASP A 22 -4.65 5.19 12.88
N LYS A 23 -3.56 4.50 12.53
CA LYS A 23 -2.33 4.41 13.34
C LYS A 23 -1.08 4.45 12.46
N GLU A 24 0.05 4.77 13.09
CA GLU A 24 1.37 4.70 12.43
C GLU A 24 2.06 3.35 12.63
N ILE A 25 1.81 2.70 13.77
CA ILE A 25 2.40 1.41 14.16
C ILE A 25 1.26 0.39 14.32
N TYR A 26 1.46 -0.79 13.73
CA TYR A 26 0.53 -1.91 13.81
C TYR A 26 1.28 -3.16 14.26
N TYR A 27 0.58 -4.04 14.99
CA TYR A 27 1.09 -5.35 15.35
C TYR A 27 0.72 -6.41 14.30
N HIS A 28 1.46 -7.52 14.27
CA HIS A 28 1.13 -8.64 13.40
C HIS A 28 -0.27 -9.19 13.71
N GLY A 29 -1.06 -9.40 12.66
CA GLY A 29 -2.45 -9.85 12.78
C GLY A 29 -3.46 -8.74 13.12
N GLU A 30 -3.01 -7.52 13.39
CA GLU A 30 -3.90 -6.37 13.57
C GLU A 30 -4.47 -5.89 12.22
N PRO A 31 -5.79 -5.64 12.12
CA PRO A 31 -6.37 -5.06 10.93
C PRO A 31 -5.94 -3.60 10.72
N ILE A 32 -5.60 -3.24 9.48
CA ILE A 32 -5.23 -1.90 9.07
C ILE A 32 -6.45 -1.21 8.47
N ASN A 33 -6.90 -0.10 9.07
CA ASN A 33 -8.01 0.69 8.54
C ASN A 33 -7.48 1.83 7.67
N VAL A 34 -7.90 1.81 6.40
CA VAL A 34 -7.51 2.79 5.38
C VAL A 34 -8.74 3.61 5.02
N ASN A 35 -8.79 4.86 5.49
CA ASN A 35 -9.81 5.80 5.08
C ASN A 35 -9.44 6.39 3.72
N VAL A 36 -10.33 6.27 2.74
CA VAL A 36 -10.16 6.76 1.38
C VAL A 36 -11.25 7.77 1.08
N HIS A 37 -10.85 9.00 0.79
CA HIS A 37 -11.72 10.07 0.33
C HIS A 37 -11.35 10.45 -1.11
N VAL A 38 -12.35 10.47 -1.99
CA VAL A 38 -12.20 10.80 -3.41
C VAL A 38 -13.14 11.94 -3.74
N THR A 39 -12.59 13.05 -4.21
CA THR A 39 -13.35 14.18 -4.76
C THR A 39 -13.16 14.19 -6.26
N ASN A 40 -14.15 13.68 -7.00
CA ASN A 40 -14.09 13.58 -8.44
C ASN A 40 -14.78 14.78 -9.08
N ASN A 41 -14.03 15.87 -9.34
CA ASN A 41 -14.56 17.01 -10.09
C ASN A 41 -14.46 16.81 -11.61
N THR A 42 -13.88 15.70 -12.07
CA THR A 42 -13.66 15.42 -13.49
C THR A 42 -14.95 14.98 -14.20
N ASN A 43 -14.89 14.89 -15.53
CA ASN A 43 -15.92 14.27 -16.37
C ASN A 43 -15.76 12.74 -16.52
N LYS A 44 -14.75 12.15 -15.86
CA LYS A 44 -14.44 10.72 -15.96
C LYS A 44 -14.99 9.96 -14.76
N THR A 45 -15.21 8.67 -14.94
CA THR A 45 -15.70 7.78 -13.88
C THR A 45 -14.55 6.97 -13.32
N VAL A 46 -14.43 6.91 -11.99
CA VAL A 46 -13.55 5.95 -11.32
C VAL A 46 -14.27 4.60 -11.33
N LYS A 47 -13.71 3.62 -12.05
CA LYS A 47 -14.30 2.28 -12.23
C LYS A 47 -14.10 1.38 -11.01
N LYS A 48 -12.96 1.51 -10.33
CA LYS A 48 -12.65 0.70 -9.16
C LYS A 48 -11.59 1.34 -8.29
N VAL A 49 -11.64 0.97 -7.01
CA VAL A 49 -10.65 1.33 -6.00
C VAL A 49 -9.88 0.08 -5.60
N LYS A 50 -8.54 0.14 -5.68
CA LYS A 50 -7.64 -0.94 -5.27
C LYS A 50 -6.74 -0.48 -4.15
N ILE A 51 -6.77 -1.18 -3.02
CA ILE A 51 -5.92 -0.96 -1.86
C ILE A 51 -4.94 -2.12 -1.76
N SER A 52 -3.67 -1.83 -1.50
CA SER A 52 -2.67 -2.88 -1.31
C SER A 52 -1.67 -2.50 -0.22
N VAL A 53 -1.45 -3.41 0.72
CA VAL A 53 -0.31 -3.35 1.64
C VAL A 53 0.87 -4.01 0.94
N ARG A 54 2.01 -3.32 0.85
CA ARG A 54 3.20 -3.80 0.16
C ARG A 54 4.39 -3.80 1.09
N GLN A 55 5.09 -4.92 1.12
CA GLN A 55 6.40 -5.04 1.74
C GLN A 55 7.47 -4.66 0.71
N TYR A 56 8.42 -3.85 1.14
CA TYR A 56 9.63 -3.49 0.44
C TYR A 56 10.80 -4.07 1.23
N ALA A 57 11.65 -4.84 0.57
CA ALA A 57 12.87 -5.37 1.15
C ALA A 57 14.04 -4.85 0.32
N ASP A 58 14.76 -3.89 0.89
CA ASP A 58 15.96 -3.29 0.31
C ASP A 58 17.17 -4.07 0.82
N ILE A 59 17.81 -4.84 -0.06
CA ILE A 59 19.04 -5.57 0.24
C ILE A 59 20.22 -4.66 -0.08
N CYS A 60 20.88 -4.19 0.96
CA CYS A 60 22.09 -3.39 0.89
C CYS A 60 23.28 -4.29 1.26
N LEU A 61 23.76 -5.11 0.34
CA LEU A 61 24.97 -5.93 0.56
C LEU A 61 26.05 -5.53 -0.46
N PHE A 62 26.69 -6.48 -1.15
CA PHE A 62 27.63 -6.21 -2.24
C PHE A 62 26.95 -5.68 -3.51
N ASN A 63 25.69 -6.09 -3.73
CA ASN A 63 24.84 -5.56 -4.79
C ASN A 63 23.53 -5.09 -4.15
N THR A 64 23.04 -3.93 -4.58
CA THR A 64 21.78 -3.38 -4.10
C THR A 64 20.62 -3.94 -4.90
N ALA A 65 19.67 -4.58 -4.23
CA ALA A 65 18.44 -5.07 -4.86
C ALA A 65 17.22 -4.68 -4.03
N GLN A 66 16.16 -4.23 -4.69
CA GLN A 66 14.88 -3.93 -4.06
C GLN A 66 13.84 -4.96 -4.49
N TYR A 67 13.27 -5.65 -3.50
CA TYR A 67 12.12 -6.52 -3.70
C TYR A 67 10.85 -5.83 -3.24
N LYS A 68 9.76 -6.07 -3.98
CA LYS A 68 8.47 -5.43 -3.73
C LYS A 68 7.35 -6.45 -3.86
N CYS A 69 6.72 -6.76 -2.74
CA CYS A 69 5.73 -7.82 -2.64
C CYS A 69 4.42 -7.29 -2.04
N PRO A 70 3.27 -7.41 -2.74
CA PRO A 70 1.99 -7.13 -2.12
C PRO A 70 1.66 -8.23 -1.11
N VAL A 71 1.42 -7.86 0.14
CA VAL A 71 1.12 -8.79 1.26
C VAL A 71 -0.36 -8.84 1.61
N ALA A 72 -1.12 -7.80 1.29
CA ALA A 72 -2.58 -7.81 1.33
C ALA A 72 -3.11 -6.93 0.20
N VAL A 73 -4.21 -7.34 -0.42
CA VAL A 73 -4.84 -6.61 -1.52
C VAL A 73 -6.34 -6.69 -1.34
N GLU A 74 -7.00 -5.55 -1.41
CA GLU A 74 -8.44 -5.42 -1.46
C GLU A 74 -8.80 -4.69 -2.77
N GLU A 75 -9.67 -5.29 -3.58
CA GLU A 75 -10.20 -4.68 -4.80
C GLU A 75 -11.71 -4.54 -4.67
N ALA A 76 -12.20 -3.31 -4.74
CA ALA A 76 -13.63 -3.03 -4.71
C ALA A 76 -14.09 -2.57 -6.10
N ASP A 77 -14.58 -3.53 -6.90
CA ASP A 77 -15.12 -3.28 -8.24
C ASP A 77 -16.49 -2.59 -8.21
N SER A 78 -17.23 -2.69 -7.09
CA SER A 78 -18.52 -2.01 -6.89
C SER A 78 -18.39 -0.55 -6.47
N ASP A 79 -17.22 -0.12 -6.00
CA ASP A 79 -16.97 1.24 -5.54
C ASP A 79 -16.66 2.15 -6.74
N VAL A 80 -17.71 2.48 -7.50
CA VAL A 80 -17.66 3.37 -8.65
C VAL A 80 -17.89 4.81 -8.20
N VAL A 81 -17.00 5.72 -8.59
CA VAL A 81 -17.16 7.16 -8.32
C VAL A 81 -17.58 7.87 -9.60
N ALA A 82 -18.81 8.33 -9.62
CA ALA A 82 -19.39 9.08 -10.74
C ALA A 82 -18.65 10.41 -10.99
N PRO A 83 -18.80 10.99 -12.20
CA PRO A 83 -18.33 12.34 -12.47
C PRO A 83 -18.97 13.37 -11.53
N SER A 84 -18.21 14.41 -11.15
CA SER A 84 -18.68 15.49 -10.28
C SER A 84 -19.29 15.03 -8.94
N SER A 85 -18.77 13.94 -8.36
CA SER A 85 -19.23 13.40 -7.08
C SER A 85 -18.08 13.12 -6.10
N THR A 86 -18.44 12.98 -4.83
CA THR A 86 -17.52 12.61 -3.75
C THR A 86 -17.80 11.18 -3.29
N PHE A 87 -16.75 10.48 -2.87
CA PHE A 87 -16.82 9.14 -2.30
C PHE A 87 -15.95 9.06 -1.06
N CYS A 88 -16.45 8.43 0.00
CA CYS A 88 -15.72 8.24 1.25
C CYS A 88 -16.00 6.83 1.77
N LYS A 89 -14.95 6.04 2.01
CA LYS A 89 -15.08 4.68 2.55
C LYS A 89 -13.84 4.29 3.32
N VAL A 90 -14.04 3.49 4.37
CA VAL A 90 -12.96 2.86 5.12
C VAL A 90 -12.82 1.41 4.65
N TYR A 91 -11.60 1.03 4.28
CA TYR A 91 -11.23 -0.34 3.92
C TYR A 91 -10.39 -0.95 5.03
N THR A 92 -10.61 -2.23 5.33
CA THR A 92 -9.86 -2.95 6.36
C THR A 92 -9.05 -4.06 5.69
N LEU A 93 -7.73 -4.08 5.91
CA LEU A 93 -6.84 -5.10 5.38
C LEU A 93 -6.00 -5.71 6.50
N THR A 94 -5.87 -7.03 6.53
CA THR A 94 -5.02 -7.73 7.51
C THR A 94 -3.92 -8.52 6.81
N PRO A 95 -2.65 -8.07 6.84
CA PRO A 95 -1.55 -8.76 6.17
C PRO A 95 -1.13 -10.01 6.97
N PHE A 96 -1.48 -11.20 6.48
CA PHE A 96 -1.09 -12.47 7.08
C PHE A 96 -0.07 -13.22 6.23
N LEU A 97 0.93 -13.83 6.88
CA LEU A 97 1.87 -14.72 6.17
C LEU A 97 1.17 -15.92 5.53
N ALA A 98 0.14 -16.48 6.18
CA ALA A 98 -0.61 -17.62 5.67
C ALA A 98 -1.10 -17.42 4.22
N ASN A 99 -1.54 -16.20 3.88
CA ASN A 99 -2.05 -15.82 2.56
C ASN A 99 -0.94 -15.51 1.54
N ASN A 100 0.33 -15.60 1.94
CA ASN A 100 1.49 -15.19 1.14
C ASN A 100 2.59 -16.26 1.08
N ARG A 101 2.38 -17.46 1.63
CA ARG A 101 3.40 -18.52 1.73
C ARG A 101 4.02 -18.93 0.38
N GLU A 102 3.26 -18.84 -0.70
CA GLU A 102 3.71 -19.25 -2.04
C GLU A 102 4.51 -18.16 -2.77
N LYS A 103 4.51 -16.93 -2.26
CA LYS A 103 5.18 -15.80 -2.91
C LYS A 103 6.68 -15.82 -2.62
N ARG A 104 7.47 -15.57 -3.66
CA ARG A 104 8.93 -15.44 -3.58
C ARG A 104 9.33 -13.98 -3.37
N GLY A 105 10.49 -13.76 -2.73
CA GLY A 105 11.04 -12.41 -2.51
C GLY A 105 10.34 -11.61 -1.41
N LEU A 106 9.62 -12.28 -0.50
CA LEU A 106 9.17 -11.67 0.75
C LEU A 106 10.25 -11.84 1.82
N ALA A 107 10.44 -10.80 2.61
CA ALA A 107 11.18 -10.87 3.86
C ALA A 107 10.27 -11.47 4.95
N LEU A 108 10.80 -12.45 5.67
CA LEU A 108 10.15 -13.12 6.81
C LEU A 108 10.99 -12.89 8.06
N ASP A 109 10.34 -12.88 9.22
CA ASP A 109 11.07 -12.90 10.49
C ASP A 109 11.84 -14.23 10.62
N GLY A 110 12.96 -14.19 11.35
CA GLY A 110 13.81 -15.37 11.54
C GLY A 110 13.00 -16.56 12.06
N LYS A 111 13.18 -17.74 11.46
CA LYS A 111 12.46 -18.95 11.85
C LYS A 111 13.33 -19.83 12.74
N LEU A 112 12.90 -20.04 13.99
CA LEU A 112 13.45 -21.08 14.85
C LEU A 112 12.89 -22.45 14.44
N LYS A 113 13.64 -23.54 14.68
CA LYS A 113 13.40 -24.88 14.11
C LYS A 113 11.96 -25.41 14.27
N HIS A 114 11.24 -24.98 15.30
CA HIS A 114 9.91 -25.49 15.64
C HIS A 114 8.85 -24.40 15.82
N GLU A 115 9.13 -23.18 15.39
CA GLU A 115 8.20 -22.06 15.59
C GLU A 115 7.63 -21.55 14.25
N ASP A 116 6.39 -21.08 14.32
CA ASP A 116 5.78 -20.35 13.22
C ASP A 116 6.50 -19.01 13.00
N THR A 117 6.65 -18.62 11.73
CA THR A 117 7.26 -17.33 11.35
C THR A 117 6.17 -16.35 10.91
N ASN A 118 6.51 -15.07 10.90
CA ASN A 118 5.66 -13.99 10.42
C ASN A 118 6.30 -13.26 9.24
N LEU A 119 5.54 -12.35 8.63
CA LEU A 119 6.13 -11.37 7.72
C LEU A 119 7.18 -10.56 8.49
N ALA A 120 8.31 -10.23 7.86
CA ALA A 120 9.37 -9.51 8.56
C ALA A 120 8.87 -8.17 9.11
N SER A 121 9.25 -7.83 10.33
CA SER A 121 8.89 -6.53 10.93
C SER A 121 9.63 -5.36 10.26
N SER A 122 9.08 -4.14 10.30
CA SER A 122 9.75 -2.96 9.74
C SER A 122 11.10 -2.71 10.43
N THR A 123 12.15 -2.47 9.64
CA THR A 123 13.47 -2.12 10.16
C THR A 123 13.50 -0.66 10.56
N LEU A 124 13.78 -0.38 11.83
CA LEU A 124 13.97 0.99 12.32
C LEU A 124 15.40 1.44 12.07
N LEU A 125 15.56 2.47 11.24
CA LEU A 125 16.83 3.17 11.05
C LEU A 125 16.88 4.32 12.06
N ARG A 126 17.98 4.41 12.83
CA ARG A 126 18.20 5.55 13.72
C ARG A 126 18.56 6.80 12.91
N ASP A 127 18.12 7.97 13.36
CA ASP A 127 18.55 9.24 12.75
C ASP A 127 20.08 9.36 12.81
N GLY A 128 20.70 9.66 11.67
CA GLY A 128 22.16 9.69 11.50
C GLY A 128 22.82 8.34 11.20
N ALA A 129 22.06 7.24 11.12
CA ALA A 129 22.59 5.97 10.66
C ALA A 129 22.94 6.04 9.16
N ASN A 130 24.19 5.70 8.83
CA ASN A 130 24.63 5.62 7.44
C ASN A 130 23.77 4.62 6.66
N LYS A 131 23.28 5.01 5.48
CA LYS A 131 22.58 4.09 4.54
C LYS A 131 23.49 2.98 3.99
N GLU A 132 24.75 2.94 4.42
CA GLU A 132 25.77 1.94 4.11
C GLU A 132 25.74 0.74 5.07
N ILE A 133 24.79 0.69 6.02
CA ILE A 133 24.62 -0.50 6.87
C ILE A 133 24.28 -1.69 5.97
N LEU A 134 25.18 -2.68 5.98
CA LEU A 134 25.00 -3.91 5.22
C LEU A 134 23.88 -4.74 5.83
N GLY A 135 22.85 -5.08 5.06
CA GLY A 135 21.72 -5.86 5.56
C GLY A 135 20.47 -5.79 4.67
N ILE A 136 19.36 -6.25 5.23
CA ILE A 136 18.03 -6.20 4.60
C ILE A 136 17.19 -5.20 5.39
N ILE A 137 16.80 -4.11 4.74
CA ILE A 137 15.93 -3.08 5.32
C ILE A 137 14.51 -3.38 4.83
N VAL A 138 13.63 -3.68 5.78
CA VAL A 138 12.22 -3.97 5.49
C VAL A 138 11.37 -2.76 5.81
N SER A 139 10.50 -2.36 4.89
CA SER A 139 9.49 -1.32 5.12
C SER A 139 8.16 -1.70 4.49
N TYR A 140 7.07 -1.15 5.03
CA TYR A 140 5.72 -1.37 4.52
C TYR A 140 5.10 -0.06 4.05
N LYS A 141 4.32 -0.14 2.97
CA LYS A 141 3.50 0.98 2.51
C LYS A 141 2.11 0.50 2.11
N VAL A 142 1.10 1.23 2.55
CA VAL A 142 -0.25 1.13 2.00
C VAL A 142 -0.30 1.94 0.71
N LYS A 143 -0.81 1.32 -0.36
CA LYS A 143 -1.01 1.97 -1.66
C LYS A 143 -2.48 1.90 -2.05
N VAL A 144 -3.09 3.07 -2.18
CA VAL A 144 -4.42 3.26 -2.79
C VAL A 144 -4.23 3.58 -4.28
N LYS A 145 -4.99 2.91 -5.14
CA LYS A 145 -4.97 3.10 -6.59
C LYS A 145 -6.40 3.23 -7.09
N LEU A 146 -6.73 4.38 -7.67
CA LEU A 146 -7.96 4.57 -8.43
C LEU A 146 -7.74 4.14 -9.88
N VAL A 147 -8.70 3.39 -10.43
CA VAL A 147 -8.74 3.04 -11.86
C VAL A 147 -9.80 3.88 -12.53
N VAL A 148 -9.36 4.87 -13.30
CA VAL A 148 -10.26 5.81 -14.00
C VAL A 148 -10.52 5.32 -15.42
N SER A 149 -11.73 5.53 -15.93
CA SER A 149 -12.06 5.25 -17.33
C SER A 149 -11.16 6.05 -18.28
N ARG A 150 -10.68 5.40 -19.34
CA ARG A 150 -10.08 6.13 -20.48
C ARG A 150 -11.23 6.78 -21.24
N GLY A 151 -11.10 8.08 -21.53
CA GLY A 151 -12.10 8.79 -22.33
C GLY A 151 -12.09 8.25 -23.76
N GLY A 152 -13.27 7.89 -24.24
CA GLY A 152 -13.62 7.87 -25.66
C GLY A 152 -14.51 9.07 -25.93
#